data_AF-A0A820WZ98-F1
#
_entry.id   AF-A0A820WZ98-F1
#
_cell.length_a   1.000
_cell.length_b   1.000
_cell.length_c   1.000
_cell.angle_alpha   90.00
_cell.angle_beta   90.00
_cell.angle_gamma   90.00
#
_symmetry.space_group_name_H-M   'P 1'
#
loop_
_entity.id
_entity.type
_entity.pdbx_description
1 polymer ?
#
loop_
_entity_poly.entity_id
_entity_poly.type
_entity_poly.pdbx_seq_one_letter_code
_entity_poly.pdbx_strand_id
1 'polypeptide(L)'
;ILKQNPFRWTHQRHDGKLWKLNNYRTDMIQALGGVEGILEHTLFKGTYFATWEGLFWEKASGFEESMRWKKLTIAQRSGLNQIPNRRFTLWWSPTINRANVYVGLQVQLHLTGIFMHGKIPTLKISLIQIFRAHLWQKIHESVVMDLCQVFDQ
;
A
#
# COMPACT_ATOMS: atom_id res chain seq x y z
N ILE A 1 0.49 -8.04 -35.31
CA ILE A 1 0.87 -7.84 -33.88
C ILE A 1 0.72 -6.35 -33.58
N LEU A 2 -0.25 -5.94 -32.75
CA LEU A 2 -0.49 -4.53 -32.41
C LEU A 2 0.37 -4.02 -31.23
N LYS A 3 0.91 -4.95 -30.42
CA LYS A 3 1.77 -4.61 -29.27
C LYS A 3 3.24 -4.55 -29.72
N GLN A 4 3.90 -3.42 -29.50
CA GLN A 4 5.31 -3.27 -29.81
C GLN A 4 6.17 -4.19 -28.91
N ASN A 5 7.08 -4.95 -29.52
CA ASN A 5 8.06 -5.75 -28.79
C ASN A 5 9.41 -4.99 -28.70
N PRO A 6 9.85 -4.59 -27.50
CA PRO A 6 11.14 -3.93 -27.32
C PRO A 6 12.34 -4.86 -27.58
N PHE A 7 12.16 -6.18 -27.46
CA PHE A 7 13.21 -7.19 -27.65
C PHE A 7 13.09 -7.90 -29.00
N ARG A 8 12.75 -7.16 -30.07
CA ARG A 8 12.59 -7.72 -31.42
C ARG A 8 13.86 -8.38 -31.99
N TRP A 9 15.02 -8.12 -31.38
CA TRP A 9 16.34 -8.53 -31.84
C TRP A 9 16.87 -9.80 -31.17
N THR A 10 16.17 -10.37 -30.18
CA THR A 10 16.61 -11.57 -29.47
C THR A 10 15.46 -12.53 -29.17
N HIS A 11 15.76 -13.82 -29.02
CA HIS A 11 14.81 -14.85 -28.65
C HIS A 11 15.36 -15.79 -27.58
N GLN A 12 14.70 -15.83 -26.40
CA GLN A 12 15.20 -16.60 -25.23
C GLN A 12 15.40 -18.10 -25.48
N ARG A 13 14.68 -18.73 -26.41
CA ARG A 13 14.88 -20.16 -26.72
C ARG A 13 16.14 -20.43 -27.55
N HIS A 14 16.62 -19.44 -28.30
CA HIS A 14 17.79 -19.58 -29.17
C HIS A 14 19.03 -18.92 -28.55
N ASP A 15 18.89 -17.69 -28.08
CA ASP A 15 20.00 -16.88 -27.56
C ASP A 15 20.17 -17.03 -26.04
N GLY A 16 19.20 -17.66 -25.37
CA GLY A 16 19.14 -17.68 -23.91
C GLY A 16 18.80 -16.30 -23.30
N LYS A 17 19.13 -16.12 -22.03
CA LYS A 17 18.88 -14.88 -21.29
C LYS A 17 20.14 -14.00 -21.33
N LEU A 18 20.08 -12.90 -22.08
CA LEU A 18 21.23 -12.01 -22.31
C LEU A 18 21.55 -11.06 -21.14
N TRP A 19 20.79 -11.08 -20.05
CA TRP A 19 21.00 -10.22 -18.88
C TRP A 19 20.71 -10.94 -17.56
N LYS A 20 21.47 -10.59 -16.51
CA LYS A 20 21.28 -11.09 -15.14
C LYS A 20 21.29 -9.92 -14.16
N LEU A 21 20.10 -9.53 -13.70
CA LEU A 21 19.89 -8.38 -12.81
C LEU A 21 19.62 -8.79 -11.35
N ASN A 22 20.01 -10.01 -10.96
CA ASN A 22 19.76 -10.50 -9.59
C ASN A 22 20.58 -9.69 -8.57
N ASN A 23 21.83 -9.37 -8.89
CA ASN A 23 22.70 -8.59 -8.00
C ASN A 23 22.16 -7.18 -7.79
N TYR A 24 21.69 -6.53 -8.87
CA TYR A 24 21.10 -5.20 -8.81
C TYR A 24 19.95 -5.10 -7.79
N ARG A 25 19.13 -6.15 -7.66
CA ARG A 25 18.07 -6.18 -6.64
C ARG A 25 18.65 -6.16 -5.23
N THR A 26 19.64 -7.01 -4.95
CA THR A 26 20.29 -7.10 -3.64
C THR A 26 21.01 -5.79 -3.30
N ASP A 27 21.75 -5.24 -4.27
CA ASP A 27 22.52 -4.01 -4.10
C ASP A 27 21.60 -2.82 -3.86
N MET A 28 20.45 -2.75 -4.54
CA MET A 28 19.44 -1.72 -4.31
C MET A 28 18.87 -1.76 -2.89
N ILE A 29 18.59 -2.97 -2.37
CA ILE A 29 18.08 -3.13 -1.00
C ILE A 29 19.13 -2.63 0.00
N GLN A 30 20.40 -2.98 -0.20
CA GLN A 30 21.48 -2.54 0.67
C GLN A 30 21.70 -1.02 0.59
N ALA A 31 21.69 -0.45 -0.61
CA ALA A 31 21.84 0.99 -0.82
C ALA A 31 20.73 1.82 -0.15
N LEU A 32 19.53 1.26 -0.02
CA LEU A 32 18.39 1.89 0.66
C LEU A 32 18.38 1.68 2.18
N GLY A 33 19.44 1.12 2.77
CA GLY A 33 19.54 0.89 4.22
C GLY A 33 19.01 -0.46 4.69
N GLY A 34 18.99 -1.45 3.80
CA GLY A 34 18.49 -2.79 4.11
C GLY A 34 16.97 -2.89 4.15
N VAL A 35 16.46 -4.11 4.40
CA VAL A 35 15.01 -4.35 4.38
C VAL A 35 14.31 -3.60 5.52
N GLU A 36 14.88 -3.61 6.72
CA GLU A 36 14.29 -2.94 7.88
C GLU A 36 14.19 -1.43 7.68
N GLY A 37 15.26 -0.78 7.21
CA GLY A 37 15.25 0.65 6.91
C GLY A 37 14.20 1.03 5.86
N ILE A 38 14.02 0.20 4.83
CA ILE A 38 12.94 0.40 3.85
C ILE A 38 11.57 0.28 4.51
N LEU A 39 11.36 -0.69 5.40
CA LEU A 39 10.07 -0.95 6.06
C LEU A 39 9.70 0.12 7.10
N GLU A 40 10.65 0.89 7.63
CA GLU A 40 10.32 2.06 8.46
C GLU A 40 9.55 3.14 7.71
N HIS A 41 9.71 3.19 6.39
CA HIS A 41 9.00 4.11 5.51
C HIS A 41 7.59 3.63 5.13
N THR A 42 7.17 2.46 5.59
CA THR A 42 5.91 1.81 5.22
C THR A 42 5.00 1.61 6.43
N LEU A 43 3.75 1.19 6.17
CA LEU A 43 2.78 0.82 7.20
C LEU A 43 3.03 -0.58 7.80
N PHE A 44 4.23 -1.17 7.64
CA PHE A 44 4.52 -2.54 8.08
C PHE A 44 4.26 -2.74 9.57
N LYS A 45 4.77 -1.85 10.44
CA LYS A 45 4.52 -1.93 11.89
C LYS A 45 3.03 -1.86 12.24
N GLY A 46 2.23 -1.16 11.44
CA GLY A 46 0.77 -1.09 11.61
C GLY A 46 0.04 -2.38 11.29
N THR A 47 0.65 -3.31 10.53
CA THR A 47 0.11 -4.66 10.30
C THR A 47 0.36 -5.62 11.45
N TYR A 48 1.26 -5.25 12.37
CA TYR A 48 1.61 -6.01 13.57
C TYR A 48 2.12 -7.45 13.31
N PHE A 49 2.68 -7.73 12.12
CA PHE A 49 3.43 -8.97 11.88
C PHE A 49 4.76 -8.95 12.64
N ALA A 50 5.15 -10.10 13.21
CA ALA A 50 6.39 -10.23 13.98
C ALA A 50 7.65 -10.15 13.11
N THR A 51 7.59 -10.65 11.88
CA THR A 51 8.71 -10.66 10.93
C THR A 51 8.21 -10.31 9.52
N TRP A 52 9.11 -9.78 8.69
CA TRP A 52 8.82 -9.51 7.28
C TRP A 52 9.07 -10.73 6.38
N GLU A 53 9.75 -11.75 6.93
CA GLU A 53 10.06 -12.99 6.23
C GLU A 53 8.78 -13.79 5.96
N GLY A 54 8.66 -14.35 4.76
CA GLY A 54 7.48 -15.14 4.36
C GLY A 54 6.23 -14.30 4.04
N LEU A 55 6.33 -12.97 3.98
CA LEU A 55 5.24 -12.14 3.50
C LEU A 55 5.17 -12.16 1.98
N PHE A 56 3.96 -12.34 1.46
CA PHE A 56 3.69 -12.37 0.03
C PHE A 56 2.70 -11.28 -0.36
N TRP A 57 3.05 -10.53 -1.41
CA TRP A 57 2.10 -9.67 -2.07
C TRP A 57 1.17 -10.51 -2.94
N GLU A 58 -0.12 -10.49 -2.64
CA GLU A 58 -1.14 -11.07 -3.51
C GLU A 58 -1.12 -10.33 -4.86
N LYS A 59 -0.77 -11.06 -5.93
CA LYS A 59 -0.55 -10.48 -7.28
C LYS A 59 -1.83 -10.23 -8.06
N ALA A 60 -2.90 -10.93 -7.72
CA ALA A 60 -4.23 -10.74 -8.28
C ALA A 60 -5.23 -11.11 -7.19
N SER A 61 -6.03 -10.14 -6.76
CA SER A 61 -7.19 -10.47 -5.93
C SER A 61 -8.21 -11.19 -6.81
N GLY A 62 -8.92 -12.19 -6.28
CA GLY A 62 -9.99 -12.87 -7.02
C GLY A 62 -11.05 -11.89 -7.57
N PHE A 63 -11.19 -10.72 -6.95
CA PHE A 63 -12.02 -9.62 -7.44
C PHE A 63 -11.54 -9.05 -8.79
N GLU A 64 -10.25 -8.71 -8.93
CA GLU A 64 -9.70 -8.14 -10.18
C GLU A 64 -9.80 -9.13 -11.35
N GLU A 65 -9.58 -10.43 -11.10
CA GLU A 65 -9.74 -11.48 -12.11
C GLU A 65 -11.20 -11.67 -12.52
N SER A 66 -12.13 -11.68 -11.55
CA SER A 66 -13.57 -11.79 -11.82
C SER A 66 -14.11 -10.62 -12.63
N MET A 67 -13.50 -9.44 -12.53
CA MET A 67 -13.89 -8.23 -13.27
C MET A 67 -13.16 -8.09 -14.61
N ARG A 68 -11.98 -8.70 -14.77
CA ARG A 68 -11.18 -8.63 -16.02
C ARG A 68 -11.94 -9.14 -17.23
N TRP A 69 -12.71 -10.21 -17.06
CA TRP A 69 -13.46 -10.86 -18.13
C TRP A 69 -14.90 -10.38 -18.26
N LYS A 70 -15.37 -9.52 -17.36
CA LYS A 70 -16.70 -8.92 -17.44
C LYS A 70 -16.73 -7.76 -18.44
N LYS A 71 -17.88 -7.58 -19.09
CA LYS A 71 -18.11 -6.43 -19.99
C LYS A 71 -18.26 -5.17 -19.16
N LEU A 72 -17.21 -4.35 -19.16
CA LEU A 72 -17.13 -3.10 -18.39
C LEU A 72 -17.14 -1.89 -19.32
N THR A 73 -17.74 -0.80 -18.86
CA THR A 73 -17.64 0.51 -19.52
C THR A 73 -16.23 1.09 -19.36
N ILE A 74 -15.87 2.06 -20.21
CA ILE A 74 -14.57 2.75 -20.14
C ILE A 74 -14.40 3.44 -18.77
N ALA A 75 -15.48 4.04 -18.25
CA ALA A 75 -15.47 4.66 -16.92
C ALA A 75 -15.23 3.65 -15.79
N GLN A 76 -15.87 2.47 -15.85
CA GLN A 76 -15.65 1.39 -14.87
C GLN A 76 -14.20 0.88 -14.92
N ARG A 77 -13.61 0.72 -16.11
CA ARG A 77 -12.20 0.33 -16.26
C ARG A 77 -11.24 1.37 -15.67
N SER A 78 -11.52 2.66 -15.89
CA SER A 78 -10.74 3.75 -15.28
C SER A 78 -10.78 3.70 -13.75
N GLY A 79 -11.95 3.43 -13.16
CA GLY A 79 -12.10 3.24 -11.71
C GLY A 79 -11.30 2.03 -11.17
N LEU A 80 -11.34 0.89 -11.86
CA LEU A 80 -10.58 -0.31 -11.47
C LEU A 80 -9.06 -0.08 -11.49
N ASN A 81 -8.56 0.71 -12.43
CA ASN A 81 -7.14 1.08 -12.49
C ASN A 81 -6.67 1.92 -11.29
N GLN A 82 -7.59 2.47 -10.48
CA GLN A 82 -7.23 3.19 -9.25
C GLN A 82 -6.93 2.25 -8.07
N ILE A 83 -7.39 1.00 -8.09
CA ILE A 83 -7.25 0.07 -6.96
C ILE A 83 -5.78 -0.24 -6.62
N PRO A 84 -4.91 -0.59 -7.59
CA PRO A 84 -3.49 -0.81 -7.31
C PRO A 84 -2.80 0.42 -6.75
N ASN A 85 -3.17 1.61 -7.26
CA ASN A 85 -2.64 2.89 -6.79
C ASN A 85 -3.05 3.15 -5.33
N ARG A 86 -4.26 2.77 -4.92
CA ARG A 86 -4.70 2.89 -3.53
C ARG A 86 -3.91 1.99 -2.57
N ARG A 87 -3.59 0.75 -2.97
CA ARG A 87 -2.74 -0.15 -2.17
C ARG A 87 -1.34 0.43 -2.02
N PHE A 88 -0.76 0.93 -3.11
CA PHE A 88 0.54 1.57 -3.09
C PHE A 88 0.57 2.81 -2.18
N THR A 89 -0.40 3.72 -2.34
CA THR A 89 -0.47 4.93 -1.50
C THR A 89 -0.67 4.60 -0.02
N LEU A 90 -1.46 3.57 0.30
CA LEU A 90 -1.66 3.16 1.70
C LEU A 90 -0.38 2.57 2.30
N TRP A 91 0.32 1.69 1.58
CA TRP A 91 1.54 1.06 2.07
C TRP A 91 2.64 2.08 2.40
N TRP A 92 2.84 3.06 1.55
CA TRP A 92 3.82 4.15 1.75
C TRP A 92 3.24 5.36 2.48
N SER A 93 2.06 5.23 3.09
CA SER A 93 1.36 6.35 3.71
C SER A 93 2.16 7.08 4.80
N PRO A 94 3.00 6.43 5.63
CA PRO A 94 3.79 7.15 6.64
C PRO A 94 4.81 8.11 6.02
N THR A 95 5.33 7.79 4.83
CA THR A 95 6.31 8.64 4.12
C THR A 95 5.64 9.67 3.22
N ILE A 96 4.50 9.32 2.63
CA ILE A 96 3.73 10.21 1.77
C ILE A 96 3.02 11.29 2.59
N ASN A 97 2.39 10.94 3.72
CA ASN A 97 1.62 11.88 4.55
C ASN A 97 2.47 12.54 5.66
N ARG A 98 3.70 12.93 5.36
CA ARG A 98 4.60 13.58 6.33
C ARG A 98 4.37 15.08 6.38
N ALA A 99 4.39 15.65 7.58
CA ALA A 99 4.29 17.10 7.79
C ALA A 99 5.38 17.90 7.05
N ASN A 100 6.60 17.35 6.97
CA ASN A 100 7.76 18.05 6.39
C ASN A 100 7.80 18.06 4.84
N VAL A 101 6.90 17.33 4.17
CA VAL A 101 6.95 17.15 2.70
C VAL A 101 6.02 18.11 1.97
N TYR A 102 4.92 18.52 2.60
CA TYR A 102 3.91 19.36 1.96
C TYR A 102 3.78 20.72 2.66
N VAL A 103 4.02 21.79 1.91
CA VAL A 103 3.54 23.13 2.29
C VAL A 103 2.03 23.15 2.03
N GLY A 104 1.23 22.96 3.07
CA GLY A 104 -0.22 22.92 2.93
C GLY A 104 -0.96 22.92 4.26
N LEU A 105 -2.22 23.36 4.21
CA LEU A 105 -3.11 23.33 5.37
C LEU A 105 -3.32 21.88 5.83
N GLN A 106 -3.01 21.64 7.10
CA GLN A 106 -3.28 20.37 7.77
C GLN A 106 -4.78 20.21 7.98
N VAL A 107 -5.34 19.08 7.55
CA VAL A 107 -6.77 18.79 7.70
C VAL A 107 -6.96 17.50 8.48
N GLN A 108 -7.78 17.54 9.53
CA GLN A 108 -8.16 16.35 10.28
C GLN A 108 -9.21 15.53 9.52
N LEU A 109 -9.04 14.21 9.50
CA LEU A 109 -9.98 13.28 8.90
C LEU A 109 -11.15 13.05 9.88
N HIS A 110 -12.39 13.18 9.37
CA HIS A 110 -13.59 13.16 10.19
C HIS A 110 -13.72 11.88 11.04
N LEU A 111 -14.08 12.03 12.32
CA LEU A 111 -14.24 10.95 13.31
C LEU A 111 -12.97 10.15 13.62
N THR A 112 -11.79 10.69 13.28
CA THR A 112 -10.49 10.08 13.59
C THR A 112 -9.52 11.14 14.10
N GLY A 113 -8.43 10.72 14.75
CA GLY A 113 -7.30 11.60 15.12
C GLY A 113 -6.27 11.80 14.01
N ILE A 114 -6.55 11.35 12.78
CA ILE A 114 -5.56 11.35 11.70
C ILE A 114 -5.56 12.70 10.99
N PHE A 115 -4.38 13.30 10.91
CA PHE A 115 -4.16 14.51 10.13
C PHE A 115 -3.60 14.17 8.75
N MET A 116 -4.15 14.81 7.73
CA MET A 116 -3.62 14.74 6.38
C MET A 116 -2.89 16.03 6.01
N HIS A 117 -1.69 15.87 5.49
CA HIS A 117 -0.85 16.95 4.98
C HIS A 117 -0.95 16.94 3.44
N GLY A 118 -1.73 17.88 2.91
CA GLY A 118 -2.03 17.97 1.48
C GLY A 118 -3.26 17.16 1.02
N LYS A 119 -3.61 17.30 -0.26
CA LYS A 119 -4.77 16.66 -0.87
C LYS A 119 -4.37 15.35 -1.55
N ILE A 120 -4.46 14.24 -0.83
CA ILE A 120 -4.15 12.89 -1.33
C ILE A 120 -5.43 12.03 -1.32
N PRO A 121 -6.27 12.11 -2.36
CA PRO A 121 -7.61 11.52 -2.33
C PRO A 121 -7.60 9.99 -2.23
N THR A 122 -6.63 9.31 -2.85
CA THR A 122 -6.48 7.85 -2.76
C THR A 122 -6.19 7.39 -1.33
N LEU A 123 -5.36 8.14 -0.60
CA LEU A 123 -5.04 7.87 0.80
C LEU A 123 -6.26 8.13 1.69
N LYS A 124 -6.95 9.26 1.49
CA LYS A 124 -8.17 9.61 2.22
C LYS A 124 -9.20 8.48 2.17
N ILE A 125 -9.46 7.95 0.97
CA ILE A 125 -10.43 6.86 0.79
C ILE A 125 -9.98 5.61 1.56
N SER A 126 -8.71 5.24 1.49
CA SER A 126 -8.19 4.06 2.18
C SER A 126 -8.27 4.20 3.72
N LEU A 127 -7.92 5.36 4.28
CA LEU A 127 -8.01 5.60 5.72
C LEU A 127 -9.46 5.60 6.23
N ILE A 128 -10.39 6.20 5.47
CA ILE A 128 -11.83 6.16 5.79
C ILE A 128 -12.35 4.72 5.78
N GLN A 129 -11.88 3.88 4.85
CA GLN A 129 -12.29 2.47 4.79
C GLN A 129 -11.77 1.67 5.99
N ILE A 130 -10.53 1.93 6.45
CA ILE A 130 -9.97 1.28 7.64
C ILE A 130 -10.77 1.68 8.89
N PHE A 131 -10.98 2.97 9.13
CA PHE A 131 -11.66 3.48 10.34
C PHE A 131 -13.18 3.60 10.19
N ARG A 132 -13.78 2.80 9.30
CA ARG A 132 -15.23 2.81 9.06
C ARG A 132 -16.00 2.37 10.31
N ALA A 133 -17.28 2.75 10.39
CA ALA A 133 -18.20 2.30 11.44
C ALA A 133 -17.72 2.65 12.86
N HIS A 134 -17.19 3.87 13.00
CA HIS A 134 -16.75 4.45 14.27
C HIS A 134 -15.61 3.66 14.95
N LEU A 135 -14.77 2.97 14.17
CA LEU A 135 -13.70 2.12 14.70
C LEU A 135 -12.77 2.87 15.65
N TRP A 136 -12.44 4.13 15.36
CA TRP A 136 -11.59 4.95 16.23
C TRP A 136 -12.15 5.09 17.65
N GLN A 137 -13.45 5.40 17.76
CA GLN A 137 -14.14 5.56 19.04
C GLN A 137 -14.27 4.23 19.77
N LYS A 138 -14.57 3.15 19.04
CA LYS A 138 -14.65 1.80 19.61
C LYS A 138 -13.33 1.31 20.17
N ILE A 139 -12.20 1.58 19.49
CA ILE A 139 -10.87 1.25 20.00
C ILE A 139 -10.61 2.01 21.30
N HIS A 140 -10.90 3.31 21.33
CA HIS A 140 -10.73 4.12 22.53
C HIS A 140 -11.57 3.59 23.71
N GLU A 141 -12.86 3.33 23.48
CA GLU A 141 -13.76 2.79 24.49
C GLU A 141 -13.29 1.41 25.00
N SER A 142 -12.91 0.50 24.09
CA SER A 142 -12.40 -0.82 24.46
C SER A 142 -11.19 -0.73 25.37
N VAL A 143 -10.17 0.08 25.01
CA VAL A 143 -8.94 0.20 25.82
C VAL A 143 -9.23 0.78 27.20
N VAL A 144 -10.13 1.77 27.29
CA VAL A 144 -10.53 2.35 28.59
C VAL A 144 -11.25 1.33 29.46
N MET A 145 -12.18 0.56 28.87
CA MET A 145 -12.92 -0.47 29.60
C MET A 145 -12.01 -1.62 30.05
N ASP A 146 -11.08 -2.06 29.21
CA ASP A 146 -10.11 -3.11 29.55
C ASP A 146 -9.22 -2.66 30.72
N LEU A 147 -8.76 -1.40 30.71
CA LEU A 147 -8.00 -0.84 31.83
C LEU A 147 -8.82 -0.76 33.11
N CYS A 148 -10.08 -0.32 33.03
CA CYS A 148 -10.98 -0.28 34.19
C CYS A 148 -11.11 -1.67 34.83
N GLN A 149 -11.33 -2.70 34.02
CA GLN A 149 -11.45 -4.08 34.51
C GLN A 149 -10.18 -4.59 35.20
N VAL A 150 -9.00 -4.17 34.73
CA VAL A 150 -7.73 -4.52 35.39
C VAL A 150 -7.57 -3.80 36.74
N PHE A 151 -8.06 -2.56 36.86
CA PHE A 151 -8.02 -1.82 38.11
C PHE A 151 -9.10 -2.23 39.12
N ASP A 152 -10.19 -2.85 38.65
CA ASP A 152 -11.25 -3.39 39.50
C ASP A 152 -10.89 -4.76 40.12
N GLN A 153 -9.76 -5.38 39.71
CA GLN A 153 -9.18 -6.58 40.33
C GLN A 153 -8.28 -6.24 41.53
#